data_AF-A0A1G8KXQ6-F1
#
_entry.id   AF-A0A1G8KXQ6-F1
#
_cell.length_a   1.000
_cell.length_b   1.000
_cell.length_c   1.000
_cell.angle_alpha   90.00
_cell.angle_beta   90.00
_cell.angle_gamma   90.00
#
_symmetry.space_group_name_H-M   'P 1'
#
loop_
_entity.id
_entity.type
_entity.pdbx_description
1 polymer ?
#
loop_
_entity_poly.entity_id
_entity_poly.type
_entity_poly.pdbx_seq_one_letter_code
_entity_poly.pdbx_strand_id
1 'polypeptide(L)'
;MAGGFGLVQLPLDGPLLSLPAWVLELTRLPVRILAGDSDGLTPAERARPLHELLPGSLFEVLASCGHQLMLERPQIVTRHLRELLTALPAGDRVTASHG
;
A
#
# COMPACT_ATOMS: atom_id res chain seq x y z
N MET A 1 12.53 -19.80 -15.92
CA MET A 1 11.36 -18.93 -16.19
C MET A 1 11.78 -17.50 -15.86
N ALA A 2 12.13 -16.71 -16.87
CA ALA A 2 12.66 -15.36 -16.70
C ALA A 2 11.54 -14.39 -16.29
N GLY A 3 11.55 -13.93 -15.03
CA GLY A 3 10.67 -12.85 -14.58
C GLY A 3 11.20 -11.52 -15.12
N GLY A 4 10.61 -11.04 -16.20
CA GLY A 4 10.97 -9.75 -16.80
C GLY A 4 10.51 -8.59 -15.93
N PHE A 5 11.44 -7.73 -15.51
CA PHE A 5 11.21 -6.46 -14.82
C PHE A 5 10.69 -5.39 -15.80
N GLY A 6 9.50 -5.60 -16.37
CA GLY A 6 8.85 -4.62 -17.23
C GLY A 6 8.20 -3.51 -16.42
N LEU A 7 8.46 -2.25 -16.79
CA LEU A 7 7.64 -1.12 -16.38
C LEU A 7 6.36 -1.14 -17.21
N VAL A 8 5.20 -0.98 -16.58
CA VAL A 8 3.92 -0.83 -17.31
C VAL A 8 3.56 0.63 -17.31
N GLN A 9 3.44 1.22 -18.50
CA GLN A 9 3.00 2.60 -18.68
C GLN A 9 1.50 2.57 -18.98
N LEU A 10 0.68 2.97 -18.01
CA LEU A 10 -0.76 3.15 -18.18
C LEU A 10 -1.05 4.62 -18.51
N PRO A 11 -1.99 4.91 -19.42
CA PRO A 11 -2.31 6.28 -19.82
C PRO A 11 -3.05 6.96 -18.67
N LEU A 12 -2.31 7.67 -17.82
CA LEU A 12 -2.85 8.54 -16.78
C LEU A 12 -2.11 9.87 -16.88
N ASP A 13 -2.84 10.94 -17.17
CA ASP A 13 -2.30 12.27 -17.36
C ASP A 13 -1.75 12.82 -16.03
N GLY A 14 -0.44 12.68 -15.81
CA GLY A 14 0.25 13.14 -14.60
C GLY A 14 1.73 12.72 -14.55
N PRO A 15 2.57 13.28 -13.64
CA PRO A 15 3.97 12.89 -13.53
C PRO A 15 4.08 11.40 -13.19
N LEU A 16 4.70 10.66 -14.12
CA LEU A 16 4.76 9.20 -14.18
C LEU A 16 5.32 8.58 -12.89
N LEU A 17 4.48 7.96 -12.08
CA LEU A 17 4.94 6.87 -11.22
C LEU A 17 5.16 5.67 -12.15
N SER A 18 6.40 5.45 -12.60
CA SER A 18 6.76 4.26 -13.37
C SER A 18 6.71 3.05 -12.45
N LEU A 19 5.52 2.47 -12.32
CA LEU A 19 5.30 1.34 -11.44
C LEU A 19 5.69 0.03 -12.17
N PRO A 20 6.40 -0.87 -11.48
CA PRO A 20 6.72 -2.18 -12.04
C PRO A 20 5.43 -3.01 -12.23
N ALA A 21 5.41 -3.86 -13.27
CA ALA A 21 4.24 -4.68 -13.63
C ALA A 21 3.64 -5.46 -12.46
N TRP A 22 4.47 -5.89 -11.50
CA TRP A 22 4.04 -6.63 -10.32
C TRP A 22 3.05 -5.85 -9.45
N VAL A 23 3.00 -4.52 -9.54
CA VAL A 23 1.99 -3.74 -8.81
C VAL A 23 0.57 -4.16 -9.19
N LEU A 24 0.34 -4.56 -10.43
CA LEU A 24 -0.98 -5.04 -10.85
C LEU A 24 -1.37 -6.36 -10.16
N GLU A 25 -0.40 -7.17 -9.70
CA GLU A 25 -0.69 -8.37 -8.90
C GLU A 25 -1.33 -8.01 -7.55
N LEU A 26 -1.10 -6.80 -7.04
CA LEU A 26 -1.73 -6.32 -5.82
C LEU A 26 -3.25 -6.14 -5.96
N THR A 27 -3.79 -6.06 -7.18
CA THR A 27 -5.25 -6.00 -7.40
C THR A 27 -5.98 -7.25 -6.88
N ARG A 28 -5.26 -8.35 -6.66
CA ARG A 28 -5.80 -9.61 -6.13
C ARG A 28 -5.70 -9.72 -4.61
N LEU A 29 -5.08 -8.73 -3.95
CA LEU A 29 -4.83 -8.73 -2.51
C LEU A 29 -5.55 -7.54 -1.86
N PRO A 30 -5.92 -7.63 -0.57
CA PRO A 30 -6.32 -6.46 0.18
C PRO A 30 -5.16 -5.47 0.25
N VAL A 31 -5.39 -4.21 -0.16
CA VAL A 31 -4.38 -3.15 -0.13
C VAL A 31 -4.90 -2.00 0.71
N ARG A 32 -4.03 -1.45 1.56
CA ARG A 32 -4.32 -0.24 2.34
C ARG A 32 -3.18 0.75 2.16
N ILE A 33 -3.52 1.97 1.78
CA ILE A 33 -2.61 3.07 1.52
C ILE A 33 -2.92 4.16 2.55
N LEU A 34 -1.93 4.48 3.39
CA LEU A 34 -2.05 5.51 4.41
C LEU A 34 -1.05 6.62 4.13
N ALA A 35 -1.46 7.88 4.25
CA ALA A 35 -0.59 9.04 4.14
C ALA A 35 -0.92 10.05 5.25
N GLY A 36 0.05 10.91 5.60
CA GLY A 36 -0.19 12.03 6.50
C GLY A 36 -0.62 13.28 5.74
N ASP A 37 -1.54 14.08 6.28
CA ASP A 37 -1.95 15.37 5.70
C ASP A 37 -0.83 16.43 5.70
N SER A 38 0.19 16.21 6.52
CA SER A 38 1.34 17.10 6.71
C SER A 38 2.65 16.43 6.26
N ASP A 39 2.57 15.34 5.49
CA ASP A 39 3.74 14.63 4.97
C ASP A 39 4.41 15.42 3.83
N GLY A 40 5.51 16.11 4.15
CA GLY A 40 6.32 16.83 3.17
C GLY A 40 7.27 15.96 2.34
N LEU A 41 7.51 14.69 2.73
CA LEU A 41 8.42 13.79 2.03
C LEU A 41 7.69 13.00 0.94
N THR A 42 6.55 12.43 1.30
CA THR A 42 5.64 11.71 0.41
C THR A 42 4.21 12.22 0.56
N PRO A 43 3.88 13.38 -0.03
CA PRO A 43 2.54 13.95 0.04
C PRO A 43 1.46 12.96 -0.44
N ALA A 44 0.29 13.01 0.19
CA ALA A 44 -0.84 12.12 -0.08
C ALA A 44 -1.25 12.08 -1.56
N GLU A 45 -1.11 13.21 -2.27
CA GLU A 45 -1.40 13.34 -3.70
C GLU A 45 -0.55 12.39 -4.55
N ARG A 46 0.66 12.04 -4.11
CA ARG A 46 1.52 11.07 -4.82
C ARG A 46 1.01 9.64 -4.70
N ALA A 47 0.26 9.34 -3.64
CA ALA A 47 -0.31 8.01 -3.40
C ALA A 47 -1.69 7.83 -4.05
N ARG A 48 -2.36 8.92 -4.43
CA ARG A 48 -3.69 8.90 -5.05
C ARG A 48 -3.73 8.15 -6.39
N PRO A 49 -2.78 8.32 -7.33
CA PRO A 49 -2.75 7.53 -8.56
C PRO A 49 -2.61 6.02 -8.30
N LEU A 50 -1.88 5.63 -7.26
CA LEU A 50 -1.76 4.22 -6.88
C LEU A 50 -3.09 3.64 -6.41
N HIS A 51 -3.87 4.42 -5.65
CA HIS A 51 -5.22 4.02 -5.24
C HIS A 51 -6.16 3.85 -6.44
N GLU A 52 -6.10 4.78 -7.41
CA GLU A 52 -6.90 4.72 -8.64
C GLU A 52 -6.53 3.51 -9.52
N LEU A 53 -5.26 3.09 -9.52
CA LEU A 53 -4.76 1.90 -10.22
C LEU A 53 -5.11 0.58 -9.54
N LEU A 54 -5.43 0.59 -8.24
CA LEU A 54 -5.72 -0.60 -7.45
C LEU A 54 -7.19 -0.58 -7.00
N PRO A 55 -8.13 -0.91 -7.90
CA PRO A 55 -9.56 -0.96 -7.58
C PRO A 55 -9.81 -2.02 -6.49
N GLY A 56 -10.16 -1.57 -5.29
CA GLY A 56 -10.31 -2.41 -4.09
C GLY A 56 -9.33 -2.06 -2.97
N SER A 57 -8.32 -1.22 -3.24
CA SER A 57 -7.49 -0.63 -2.19
C SER A 57 -8.29 0.36 -1.34
N LEU A 58 -7.94 0.48 -0.06
CA LEU A 58 -8.42 1.54 0.83
C LEU A 58 -7.37 2.65 0.89
N PHE A 59 -7.79 3.90 0.79
CA PHE A 59 -6.94 5.07 0.92
C PHE A 59 -7.42 5.98 2.06
N GLU A 60 -6.55 6.26 3.02
CA GLU A 60 -6.85 7.15 4.15
C GLU A 60 -5.72 8.15 4.37
N VAL A 61 -6.09 9.43 4.47
CA VAL A 61 -5.17 10.52 4.84
C VAL A 61 -5.40 10.87 6.30
N LEU A 62 -4.36 10.71 7.11
CA LEU A 62 -4.42 10.94 8.55
C LEU A 62 -4.27 12.42 8.87
N ALA A 63 -5.27 12.96 9.57
CA ALA A 63 -5.25 14.35 10.01
C ALA A 63 -4.14 14.62 11.04
N SER A 64 -3.49 15.78 10.93
CA SER A 64 -2.36 16.23 11.74
C SER A 64 -1.32 15.12 11.90
N CYS A 65 -0.78 14.65 10.78
CA CYS A 65 0.21 13.58 10.73
C CYS A 65 1.22 13.86 9.61
N GLY A 66 2.51 13.79 9.94
CA GLY A 66 3.60 13.86 8.99
C GLY A 66 3.94 12.51 8.36
N HIS A 67 5.20 12.36 7.94
CA HIS A 67 5.70 11.17 7.26
C HIS A 67 5.83 9.94 8.16
N GLN A 68 5.99 10.11 9.47
CA GLN A 68 6.32 9.03 10.39
C GLN A 68 5.05 8.43 11.00
N LEU A 69 4.09 8.00 10.16
CA LEU A 69 2.75 7.56 10.57
C LEU A 69 2.79 6.51 11.71
N MET A 70 3.75 5.57 11.65
CA MET A 70 3.92 4.53 12.68
C MET A 70 4.26 5.10 14.06
N LEU A 71 4.98 6.22 14.13
CA LEU A 71 5.39 6.88 15.36
C LEU A 71 4.36 7.91 15.82
N GLU A 72 3.80 8.67 14.87
CA GLU A 72 2.89 9.78 15.15
C GLU A 72 1.45 9.29 15.45
N ARG A 73 0.99 8.25 14.75
CA ARG A 73 -0.37 7.70 14.86
C ARG A 73 -0.37 6.16 15.04
N PRO A 74 0.38 5.60 16.01
CA PRO A 74 0.60 4.15 16.13
C PRO A 74 -0.69 3.34 16.26
N GLN A 75 -1.70 3.86 16.98
CA GLN A 75 -2.97 3.16 17.18
C GLN A 75 -3.76 3.04 15.87
N ILE A 76 -3.77 4.10 15.06
CA ILE A 76 -4.45 4.11 13.77
C ILE A 76 -3.76 3.13 12.83
N VAL A 77 -2.43 3.19 12.73
CA VAL A 77 -1.72 2.28 11.82
C VAL A 77 -1.83 0.83 12.29
N THR A 78 -1.77 0.57 13.59
CA THR A 78 -1.96 -0.78 14.14
C THR A 78 -3.35 -1.33 13.83
N ARG A 79 -4.40 -0.49 13.89
CA ARG A 79 -5.76 -0.87 13.48
C ARG A 79 -5.76 -1.31 12.00
N HIS A 80 -5.22 -0.49 11.10
CA HIS A 80 -5.16 -0.84 9.68
C HIS A 80 -4.36 -2.11 9.41
N LEU A 81 -3.25 -2.31 10.13
CA LEU A 81 -2.46 -3.53 10.02
C LEU A 81 -3.26 -4.76 10.46
N ARG A 82 -3.99 -4.70 11.58
CA ARG A 82 -4.85 -5.79 12.03
C ARG A 82 -5.95 -6.09 11.01
N GLU A 83 -6.64 -5.06 10.53
CA GLU A 83 -7.69 -5.23 9.54
C GLU A 83 -7.16 -5.79 8.21
N LEU A 84 -5.94 -5.39 7.80
CA LEU A 84 -5.27 -5.97 6.64
C LEU A 84 -5.02 -7.46 6.84
N LEU A 85 -4.47 -7.86 7.98
CA LEU A 85 -4.18 -9.26 8.30
C LEU A 85 -5.45 -10.12 8.37
N THR A 86 -6.56 -9.57 8.87
CA THR A 86 -7.86 -10.26 8.89
C THR A 86 -8.48 -10.40 7.50
N ALA A 87 -8.19 -9.49 6.57
CA ALA A 87 -8.70 -9.54 5.20
C ALA A 87 -7.95 -10.56 4.31
N LEU A 88 -6.80 -11.06 4.76
CA LEU A 88 -6.07 -12.10 4.05
C LEU A 88 -6.81 -13.43 4.18
N PRO A 89 -6.81 -14.28 3.12
CA PRO A 89 -7.25 -15.66 3.27
C PRO A 89 -6.40 -16.34 4.35
N ALA A 90 -7.00 -17.29 5.08
CA ALA A 90 -6.25 -18.11 6.02
C ALA A 90 -5.11 -18.81 5.27
N GLY A 91 -3.88 -18.35 5.48
CA GLY A 91 -2.68 -18.99 4.95
C GLY A 91 -2.40 -20.28 5.72
N ASP A 92 -1.73 -21.23 5.07
CA ASP A 92 -1.20 -22.40 5.75
C ASP A 92 -0.34 -21.95 6.94
N ARG A 93 -0.62 -22.50 8.12
CA ARG A 93 0.17 -22.22 9.31
C ARG A 93 1.57 -22.75 9.08
N VAL A 94 2.54 -21.86 8.88
CA VAL A 94 3.95 -22.24 8.98
C VAL A 94 4.22 -22.56 10.45
N THR A 95 4.20 -23.84 10.81
CA THR A 95 4.61 -24.30 12.13
C THR A 95 6.11 -24.09 12.25
N ALA A 96 6.51 -22.99 12.88
CA ALA A 96 7.91 -22.79 13.22
C ALA A 96 8.29 -23.79 14.32
N SER A 97 8.89 -24.91 13.92
CA SER A 97 9.61 -25.79 14.84
C SER A 97 10.89 -25.05 15.27
N HIS A 98 10.83 -24.36 16.39
CA HIS A 98 12.03 -23.93 17.09
C HIS A 98 12.55 -25.16 17.85
N GLY A 99 13.59 -25.78 17.31
CA GLY A 99 14.45 -26.71 18.04
C GLY A 99 15.53 -25.98 18.82
#